data_AF-A0A244EIQ1-F1
#
_entry.id   AF-A0A244EIQ1-F1
#
_cell.length_a   1.000
_cell.length_b   1.000
_cell.length_c   1.000
_cell.angle_alpha   90.00
_cell.angle_beta   90.00
_cell.angle_gamma   90.00
#
_symmetry.space_group_name_H-M   'P 1'
#
loop_
_entity.id
_entity.type
_entity.pdbx_description
1 polymer ?
#
loop_
_entity_poly.entity_id
_entity_poly.type
_entity_poly.pdbx_seq_one_letter_code
_entity_poly.pdbx_strand_id
1 'polypeptide(L)' 'MDVRKIGLLVEQPFDGSYYWVIHEDAHHDGHFEPLHRAERPFATYAAALAQGYGVMQRLCGLTGLPAYQARSVSI' A
#
# COMPACT_ATOMS: atom_id res chain seq x y z
N MET A 1 -20.45 -4.71 -11.72
CA MET A 1 -19.02 -4.98 -11.52
C MET A 1 -18.62 -4.14 -10.33
N ASP A 2 -18.25 -4.76 -9.21
CA ASP A 2 -17.88 -4.00 -8.02
C ASP A 2 -16.47 -3.44 -8.21
N VAL A 3 -16.28 -2.15 -7.93
CA VAL A 3 -15.00 -1.46 -8.17
C VAL A 3 -14.29 -1.31 -6.84
N ARG A 4 -13.19 -2.04 -6.66
CA ARG A 4 -12.33 -1.93 -5.47
C ARG A 4 -11.72 -0.54 -5.42
N LYS A 5 -11.94 0.18 -4.31
CA LYS A 5 -11.26 1.45 -4.05
C LYS A 5 -10.02 1.19 -3.21
N ILE A 6 -8.85 1.40 -3.82
CA ILE A 6 -7.55 1.16 -3.20
C ILE A 6 -6.75 2.46 -3.26
N GLY A 7 -6.11 2.83 -2.17
CA GLY A 7 -5.28 4.03 -2.06
C GLY A 7 -3.87 3.72 -1.60
N LEU A 8 -2.87 4.39 -2.17
CA LEU A 8 -1.48 4.36 -1.72
C LEU A 8 -1.15 5.65 -0.97
N LEU A 9 -0.82 5.52 0.31
CA LEU A 9 -0.33 6.61 1.14
C LEU A 9 1.16 6.45 1.40
N VAL A 10 1.89 7.56 1.45
CA VAL A 10 3.27 7.60 1.98
C VAL A 10 3.27 8.50 3.20
N GLU A 11 3.68 7.94 4.33
CA GLU A 11 3.72 8.57 5.64
C GLU A 11 5.17 8.86 6.03
N GLN A 12 5.37 9.95 6.79
CA GLN A 12 6.65 10.33 7.36
C GLN A 12 6.50 10.50 8.88
N PRO A 13 6.48 9.41 9.66
CA PRO A 13 6.33 9.48 11.12
C PRO A 13 7.54 10.13 11.81
N PHE A 14 8.73 10.03 11.20
CA PHE A 14 9.97 10.66 11.67
C PHE A 14 10.71 11.32 10.51
N ASP A 15 11.51 12.34 10.79
CA ASP A 15 12.31 13.01 9.77
C ASP A 15 13.23 12.03 9.02
N GLY A 16 13.17 12.09 7.68
CA GLY A 16 13.93 11.22 6.79
C GLY A 16 13.49 9.76 6.76
N SER A 17 12.38 9.39 7.42
CA SER A 17 11.87 8.01 7.45
C SER A 17 10.49 7.94 6.81
N TYR A 18 10.42 7.34 5.62
CA TYR A 18 9.20 7.23 4.83
C TYR A 18 8.67 5.78 4.81
N TYR A 19 7.38 5.61 5.05
CA TYR A 19 6.69 4.32 4.94
C TYR A 19 5.55 4.46 3.95
N TRP A 20 5.31 3.45 3.13
CA TRP A 20 4.08 3.38 2.35
C TRP A 20 3.06 2.47 3.03
N VAL A 21 1.78 2.79 2.84
CA VAL A 21 0.64 1.98 3.28
C VAL A 21 -0.41 1.97 2.18
N ILE A 22 -0.85 0.78 1.79
CA ILE A 22 -1.97 0.57 0.87
C ILE A 22 -3.21 0.34 1.71
N HIS A 23 -4.26 1.11 1.45
CA HIS A 23 -5.56 0.99 2.11
C HIS A 23 -6.64 0.55 1.13
N GLU A 24 -7.69 -0.11 1.64
CA GLU A 24 -8.84 -0.54 0.87
C GLU A 24 -10.16 -0.20 1.59
N ASP A 25 -11.16 0.25 0.84
CA ASP A 25 -12.57 0.36 1.28
C ASP A 25 -13.25 -1.02 1.12
N ALA A 26 -12.88 -1.96 1.99
CA ALA A 26 -13.30 -3.37 1.86
C ALA A 26 -14.80 -3.56 2.07
N HIS A 27 -15.41 -2.70 2.90
CA HIS A 27 -16.83 -2.73 3.23
C HIS A 27 -17.70 -1.86 2.30
N HIS A 28 -17.09 -1.10 1.38
CA HIS A 28 -17.77 -0.19 0.44
C HIS A 28 -18.60 0.90 1.14
N ASP A 29 -18.26 1.23 2.37
CA ASP A 29 -18.91 2.24 3.21
C ASP A 29 -18.09 3.54 3.31
N GLY A 30 -16.93 3.58 2.64
CA GLY A 30 -16.01 4.71 2.65
C GLY A 30 -14.96 4.65 3.76
N HIS A 31 -14.96 3.59 4.60
CA HIS A 31 -13.92 3.37 5.60
C HIS A 31 -12.75 2.60 4.99
N PHE A 32 -11.58 3.25 4.96
CA PHE A 32 -10.36 2.68 4.40
C PHE A 32 -9.52 2.02 5.48
N GLU A 33 -9.28 0.72 5.32
CA GLU A 33 -8.47 -0.07 6.25
C GLU A 33 -7.09 -0.39 5.65
N PRO A 34 -6.01 -0.43 6.45
CA PRO A 34 -4.69 -0.81 5.97
C PRO A 34 -4.67 -2.27 5.50
N LEU A 35 -4.32 -2.48 4.23
CA LEU A 35 -4.19 -3.82 3.63
C LEU A 35 -2.74 -4.30 3.66
N HIS A 36 -1.82 -3.45 3.20
CA HIS A 36 -0.39 -3.72 3.12
C HIS A 36 0.42 -2.50 3.53
N ARG A 37 1.63 -2.72 4.06
CA ARG A 37 2.53 -1.65 4.45
C ARG A 37 3.99 -2.01 4.25
N ALA A 38 4.83 -0.98 4.18
CA ALA A 38 6.27 -1.12 4.25
C ALA A 38 6.69 -1.84 5.54
N GLU A 39 7.58 -2.83 5.42
CA GLU A 39 8.19 -3.49 6.58
C GLU A 39 9.27 -2.62 7.24
N ARG A 40 9.91 -1.75 6.45
CA ARG A 40 11.03 -0.90 6.87
C ARG A 40 10.90 0.49 6.26
N PRO A 41 11.49 1.52 6.89
CA PRO A 41 11.49 2.87 6.34
C PRO A 41 12.38 2.95 5.10
N PHE A 42 12.03 3.88 4.22
CA PHE A 42 12.84 4.34 3.10
C PHE A 42 13.42 5.71 3.45
N ALA A 43 14.60 6.01 2.90
CA ALA A 43 15.26 7.30 3.11
C ALA A 43 14.62 8.47 2.34
N THR A 44 13.78 8.19 1.34
CA THR A 44 13.13 9.21 0.53
C THR A 44 11.67 8.87 0.24
N TYR A 45 10.85 9.91 0.11
CA TYR A 45 9.45 9.80 -0.32
C TYR A 45 9.33 9.04 -1.66
N ALA A 46 10.18 9.39 -2.64
CA ALA A 46 10.14 8.80 -3.97
C ALA A 46 10.43 7.28 -3.94
N ALA A 47 11.36 6.83 -3.11
CA ALA A 47 11.65 5.41 -2.96
C ALA A 47 10.48 4.65 -2.31
N ALA A 48 9.87 5.21 -1.27
CA ALA A 48 8.68 4.64 -0.63
C ALA A 48 7.51 4.56 -1.61
N LEU A 49 7.24 5.66 -2.35
CA LEU A 49 6.17 5.73 -3.34
C LEU A 49 6.37 4.71 -4.46
N ALA A 50 7.58 4.63 -5.02
CA ALA A 50 7.87 3.71 -6.11
C ALA A 50 7.69 2.24 -5.70
N GLN A 51 8.16 1.87 -4.51
CA GLN A 51 8.01 0.50 -4.01
C GLN A 51 6.53 0.19 -3.74
N GLY A 52 5.80 1.07 -3.04
CA GLY A 52 4.38 0.90 -2.76
C GLY A 52 3.52 0.84 -4.03
N TYR A 53 3.84 1.66 -5.04
CA TYR A 53 3.18 1.64 -6.34
C TYR A 53 3.39 0.30 -7.05
N GLY A 54 4.61 -0.25 -7.02
CA GLY A 54 4.88 -1.58 -7.57
C GLY A 54 4.09 -2.70 -6.88
N VAL A 55 3.84 -2.60 -5.58
CA VAL A 55 2.94 -3.53 -4.86
C VAL A 55 1.49 -3.34 -5.30
N MET A 56 1.02 -2.10 -5.39
CA MET A 56 -0.34 -1.79 -5.86
C MET A 56 -0.60 -2.29 -7.28
N GLN A 57 0.37 -2.16 -8.19
CA GLN A 57 0.25 -2.70 -9.55
C GLN A 57 0.04 -4.22 -9.56
N ARG A 58 0.71 -4.96 -8.67
CA ARG A 58 0.52 -6.41 -8.51
C ARG A 58 -0.87 -6.75 -7.97
N LEU A 59 -1.36 -6.00 -6.99
CA LEU A 59 -2.72 -6.17 -6.43
C LEU A 59 -3.81 -5.95 -7.48
N CYS A 60 -3.58 -4.99 -8.40
CA CYS A 60 -4.47 -4.71 -9.51
C CYS A 60 -4.28 -5.67 -10.70
N GLY A 61 -3.41 -6.68 -10.59
CA GLY A 61 -3.15 -7.65 -11.66
C GLY A 61 -2.39 -7.09 -12.87
N LEU A 62 -1.87 -5.86 -12.79
CA LEU A 62 -1.24 -5.15 -13.91
C LEU A 62 0.12 -5.75 -14.33
N THR A 63 0.71 -6.60 -13.50
CA THR A 63 2.04 -7.18 -13.72
C THR A 63 2.03 -8.67 -14.03
N GLY A 64 0.89 -9.37 -13.94
CA GLY A 64 0.82 -10.84 -14.02
C GLY A 64 1.52 -11.60 -12.89
N LEU A 65 2.23 -10.89 -12.00
CA LEU A 65 2.88 -11.42 -10.81
C LEU A 65 1.96 -11.34 -9.58
N PRO A 66 1.99 -12.34 -8.68
CA PRO A 66 1.26 -12.26 -7.42
C PRO A 66 1.82 -11.13 -6.54
N ALA A 67 0.94 -10.46 -5.80
CA ALA A 67 1.35 -9.57 -4.72
C ALA A 67 1.86 -10.42 -3.53
N TYR A 68 3.11 -10.88 -3.57
CA TYR A 68 3.65 -11.74 -2.51
C TYR A 68 4.23 -10.92 -1.33
N GLN A 69 3.86 -11.32 -0.09
CA GLN A 69 4.40 -10.96 1.23
C GLN A 69 4.67 -9.48 1.54
N ALA A 70 3.80 -8.55 1.16
CA ALA A 70 3.62 -7.41 2.05
C ALA A 70 2.78 -7.91 3.24
N ARG A 71 3.29 -7.83 4.47
CA ARG A 71 2.58 -8.35 5.66
C ARG A 71 1.15 -7.79 5.67
N SER A 72 0.17 -8.68 5.51
CA SER A 72 -1.23 -8.35 5.74
C SER A 72 -1.33 -7.78 7.15
N VAL A 73 -1.92 -6.61 7.28
CA VAL A 73 -2.17 -6.05 8.60
C VAL A 73 -3.25 -6.94 9.23
N SER A 74 -2.91 -7.61 10.32
CA SER A 74 -3.92 -8.27 11.14
C SER A 74 -4.73 -7.18 11.84
N ILE A 75 -6.02 -7.12 11.56
CA ILE A 75 -7.00 -6.28 12.27
C ILE A 75 -7.23 -6.88 13.66
#